data_AF-A0A7Y2I5I7-F1
#
_entry.id   AF-A0A7Y2I5I7-F1
#
_cell.length_a   1.000
_cell.length_b   1.000
_cell.length_c   1.000
_cell.angle_alpha   90.00
_cell.angle_beta   90.00
_cell.angle_gamma   90.00
#
_symmetry.space_group_name_H-M   'P 1'
#
loop_
_entity.id
_entity.type
_entity.pdbx_description
1 polymer ?
#
loop_
_entity_poly.entity_id
_entity_poly.type
_entity_poly.pdbx_seq_one_letter_code
_entity_poly.pdbx_strand_id
1 'polypeptide(L)' 'MQVKYRRILLKLSGEALMGENSFGISTTVIDFVATEIKAVVALGVETG' A
#
# COMPACT_ATOMS: atom_id res chain seq x y z
N MET A 1 -1.99 -18.71 10.69
CA MET A 1 -1.25 -18.57 9.42
C MET A 1 0.08 -17.91 9.73
N GLN A 2 1.18 -18.38 9.15
CA GLN A 2 2.49 -17.76 9.34
C GLN A 2 2.81 -16.88 8.13
N VAL A 3 3.05 -15.59 8.34
CA VAL A 3 3.43 -14.65 7.27
C VAL A 3 4.85 -14.96 6.77
N LYS A 4 5.05 -14.87 5.44
CA LYS A 4 6.34 -15.20 4.81
C LYS A 4 7.45 -14.20 5.17
N TYR A 5 7.09 -12.92 5.34
CA TYR A 5 8.02 -11.85 5.66
C TYR A 5 7.53 -11.09 6.90
N ARG A 6 8.42 -10.87 7.86
CA ARG A 6 8.13 -10.09 9.07
C ARG A 6 8.20 -8.58 8.83
N ARG A 7 9.13 -8.14 7.98
CA ARG A 7 9.32 -6.72 7.62
C ARG A 7 9.52 -6.59 6.12
N ILE A 8 8.91 -5.58 5.52
CA ILE A 8 9.07 -5.25 4.10
C ILE A 8 9.35 -3.76 3.93
N LEU A 9 10.07 -3.43 2.86
CA LEU A 9 10.15 -2.07 2.34
C LEU A 9 9.10 -1.94 1.23
N LEU A 10 8.05 -1.15 1.44
CA LEU A 10 6.96 -1.04 0.48
C LEU A 10 7.17 0.18 -0.42
N LYS A 11 7.71 -0.06 -1.62
CA LYS A 11 7.87 0.98 -2.62
C LYS A 11 6.62 1.10 -3.48
N LEU A 12 6.06 2.31 -3.54
CA LEU A 12 4.98 2.69 -4.47
C LEU A 12 5.53 3.63 -5.54
N SER A 13 5.10 3.48 -6.80
CA SER A 13 5.41 4.47 -7.84
C SER A 13 4.40 5.61 -7.79
N GLY A 14 4.79 6.82 -8.18
CA GLY A 14 3.88 7.97 -8.23
C GLY A 14 2.75 7.75 -9.25
N GLU A 15 3.07 7.12 -10.36
CA GLU A 15 2.12 6.73 -11.41
C GLU A 15 1.06 5.76 -10.87
N ALA A 16 1.44 4.83 -10.00
CA ALA A 16 0.49 3.92 -9.37
C ALA A 16 -0.53 4.65 -8.48
N LEU A 17 -0.20 5.83 -7.94
CA LEU A 17 -1.10 6.64 -7.09
C LEU A 17 -2.03 7.55 -7.90
N MET A 18 -1.80 7.69 -9.21
CA MET A 18 -2.61 8.55 -10.08
C MET A 18 -3.94 7.89 -10.49
N GLY A 19 -4.00 6.56 -10.51
CA GLY A 19 -5.14 5.82 -11.04
C GLY A 19 -5.32 6.09 -12.55
N GLU A 20 -6.54 6.42 -12.96
CA GLU A 20 -6.86 6.78 -14.36
C GLU A 20 -6.51 8.23 -14.71
N ASN A 21 -6.01 9.03 -13.76
CA ASN A 21 -5.70 10.44 -13.99
C ASN A 21 -4.33 10.61 -14.66
N SER A 22 -4.20 11.65 -15.48
CA SER A 22 -2.94 12.00 -16.14
C SER A 22 -1.94 12.73 -15.24
N PHE A 23 -2.37 13.23 -14.08
CA PHE A 23 -1.50 13.84 -13.06
C PHE A 23 -2.16 13.81 -11.67
N GLY A 24 -1.38 14.09 -10.63
CA GLY A 24 -1.86 14.27 -9.26
C GLY A 24 -1.91 12.97 -8.45
N ILE A 25 -2.72 12.95 -7.39
CA ILE A 25 -2.92 11.77 -6.53
C ILE A 25 -4.41 11.47 -6.50
N SER A 26 -4.78 10.23 -6.80
CA SER A 26 -6.15 9.75 -6.67
C SER A 26 -6.44 9.36 -5.23
N THR A 27 -7.40 10.04 -4.60
CA THR A 27 -7.84 9.73 -3.24
C THR A 27 -8.38 8.31 -3.14
N THR A 28 -9.13 7.85 -4.15
CA THR A 28 -9.66 6.48 -4.21
C THR A 28 -8.55 5.44 -4.20
N VAL A 29 -7.46 5.68 -4.93
CA VAL A 29 -6.33 4.75 -4.97
C VAL A 29 -5.57 4.78 -3.64
N ILE A 30 -5.37 5.95 -3.07
CA ILE A 30 -4.75 6.10 -1.75
C ILE A 30 -5.54 5.35 -0.67
N ASP A 31 -6.86 5.51 -0.65
CA ASP A 31 -7.72 4.85 0.33
C ASP A 31 -7.69 3.32 0.19
N PHE A 32 -7.66 2.83 -1.05
CA PHE A 32 -7.47 1.41 -1.34
C PHE A 32 -6.12 0.90 -0.82
N VAL A 33 -5.02 1.56 -1.20
CA VAL A 33 -3.67 1.16 -0.80
C VAL A 33 -3.51 1.20 0.72
N ALA A 34 -4.03 2.24 1.38
CA ALA A 34 -3.99 2.37 2.83
C ALA A 34 -4.77 1.23 3.53
N THR A 35 -5.91 0.82 2.96
CA THR A 35 -6.71 -0.30 3.48
C THR A 35 -5.95 -1.63 3.38
N GLU A 36 -5.29 -1.88 2.25
CA GLU A 36 -4.48 -3.09 2.05
C GLU A 36 -3.27 -3.11 3.00
N ILE A 37 -2.56 -1.98 3.14
CA ILE A 37 -1.44 -1.87 4.09
C ILE A 37 -1.93 -2.11 5.52
N LYS A 38 -3.08 -1.56 5.91
CA LYS A 38 -3.66 -1.79 7.23
C LYS A 38 -3.94 -3.27 7.48
N ALA A 39 -4.45 -4.00 6.49
CA ALA A 39 -4.69 -5.43 6.60
C ALA A 39 -3.36 -6.20 6.83
N VAL A 40 -2.31 -5.84 6.09
CA VAL A 40 -0.98 -6.44 6.25
C VAL A 40 -0.37 -6.15 7.63
N VAL A 41 -0.49 -4.90 8.12
CA VAL A 41 -0.04 -4.51 9.46
C VAL A 41 -0.82 -5.26 10.54
N ALA A 42 -2.13 -5.48 10.37
CA ALA A 42 -2.95 -6.25 11.30
C ALA A 42 -2.51 -7.73 11.41
N LEU A 43 -1.82 -8.26 10.40
CA LEU A 43 -1.18 -9.58 10.44
C LEU A 43 0.17 -9.58 11.18
N GLY A 44 0.61 -8.43 11.71
CA GLY A 44 1.86 -8.27 12.45
C GLY A 44 3.09 -8.06 11.57
N VAL A 45 2.89 -7.69 10.30
CA VAL A 45 3.99 -7.36 9.38
C VAL A 45 4.37 -5.89 9.54
N GLU A 46 5.67 -5.62 9.61
CA GLU A 46 6.23 -4.28 9.70
C GLU A 46 6.46 -3.71 8.29
N THR A 47 5.89 -2.54 7.99
CA THR A 47 6.05 -1.84 6.71
C THR A 47 6.90 -0.58 6.89
N GLY A 48 7.94 -0.41 6.08
CA GLY A 48 8.78 0.78 6.04
C GLY A 48 9.11 1.25 4.63
#